data_AF-A0A517VWV1-F1
#
_entry.id   AF-A0A517VWV1-F1
#
_cell.length_a   1.000
_cell.length_b   1.000
_cell.length_c   1.000
_cell.angle_alpha   90.00
_cell.angle_beta   90.00
_cell.angle_gamma   90.00
#
_symmetry.space_group_name_H-M   'P 1'
#
loop_
_entity.id
_entity.type
_entity.pdbx_description
1 polymer ?
#
loop_
_entity_poly.entity_id
_entity_poly.type
_entity_poly.pdbx_seq_one_letter_code
_entity_poly.pdbx_strand_id
1 'polypeptide(L)'
;MNLKSIIVMTLFVLISGIYDTNSVYAQGVAYPCGPDGAPLLQFLTPQGFMGADFRGSCAQHDACYQIPGISRRYCDLQLRQQLFRRCDYSRFPLGCRMVANTMYLQVRLFGRRPFLNSQYQSPYLVYYGY
;
A
#
# COMPACT_ATOMS: atom_id res chain seq x y z
N MET A 1 -18.86 19.04 25.31
CA MET A 1 -19.15 17.75 24.67
C MET A 1 -19.59 16.76 25.76
N ASN A 2 -20.74 16.10 25.61
CA ASN A 2 -21.33 15.25 26.66
C ASN A 2 -21.04 13.77 26.41
N LEU A 3 -20.89 12.98 27.49
CA LEU A 3 -20.54 11.56 27.47
C LEU A 3 -21.44 10.72 26.54
N LYS A 4 -22.72 11.08 26.43
CA LYS A 4 -23.68 10.44 25.51
C LYS A 4 -23.30 10.63 24.02
N SER A 5 -22.71 11.76 23.64
CA SER A 5 -22.23 12.00 22.27
C SER A 5 -20.96 11.22 21.95
N ILE A 6 -20.14 10.88 22.95
CA ILE A 6 -18.94 10.05 22.77
C ILE A 6 -19.32 8.59 22.51
N ILE A 7 -20.32 8.07 23.25
CA ILE A 7 -20.80 6.69 23.09
C ILE A 7 -21.47 6.46 21.73
N VAL A 8 -22.21 7.44 21.22
CA VAL A 8 -22.82 7.35 19.88
C VAL A 8 -21.75 7.39 18.78
N MET A 9 -20.70 8.19 18.94
CA MET A 9 -19.57 8.24 17.99
C MET A 9 -18.77 6.93 17.97
N THR A 10 -18.54 6.29 19.12
CA THR A 10 -17.82 5.02 19.18
C THR A 10 -18.63 3.85 18.62
N LEU A 11 -19.96 3.85 18.81
CA LEU A 11 -20.86 2.87 18.17
C LEU A 11 -20.94 3.06 16.64
N PHE A 12 -20.94 4.30 16.15
CA PHE A 12 -20.98 4.57 14.71
C PHE A 12 -19.69 4.12 13.98
N VAL A 13 -18.54 4.23 14.65
CA VAL A 13 -17.23 3.75 14.14
C VAL A 13 -17.18 2.22 14.05
N LEU A 14 -17.88 1.51 14.94
CA LEU A 14 -17.90 0.05 14.96
C LEU A 14 -18.87 -0.56 13.92
N ILE A 15 -19.91 0.17 13.48
CA ILE A 15 -20.90 -0.34 12.52
C ILE A 15 -20.52 -0.02 11.06
N SER A 16 -19.62 0.93 10.82
CA SER A 16 -19.05 1.17 9.48
C SER A 16 -18.04 0.12 9.00
N GLY A 17 -17.89 -0.99 9.72
CA GLY A 17 -16.98 -2.10 9.40
C GLY A 17 -17.60 -3.24 8.58
N ILE A 18 -18.71 -3.03 7.86
CA ILE A 18 -19.36 -4.08 7.06
C ILE A 18 -18.83 -4.04 5.61
N TYR A 19 -18.35 -5.22 5.20
CA TYR A 19 -17.49 -5.56 4.08
C TYR A 19 -18.08 -5.27 2.70
N ASP A 20 -17.30 -4.61 1.84
CA ASP A 20 -17.52 -4.62 0.40
C ASP A 20 -16.85 -5.88 -0.18
N THR A 21 -17.65 -6.77 -0.78
CA THR A 21 -17.25 -8.10 -1.24
C THR A 21 -16.55 -8.10 -2.61
N ASN A 22 -16.18 -6.93 -3.15
CA ASN A 22 -15.57 -6.81 -4.48
C ASN A 22 -14.03 -6.64 -4.48
N SER A 23 -13.32 -7.21 -3.49
CA SER A 23 -11.86 -7.20 -3.48
C SER A 23 -11.28 -8.57 -3.80
N VAL A 24 -11.19 -8.87 -5.09
CA VAL A 24 -10.27 -9.91 -5.59
C VAL A 24 -8.85 -9.36 -5.43
N TYR A 25 -8.26 -9.52 -4.25
CA TYR A 25 -6.80 -9.48 -4.10
C TYR A 25 -6.34 -10.56 -3.12
N ALA A 26 -5.43 -11.36 -3.67
CA ALA A 26 -4.75 -12.52 -3.13
C ALA A 26 -4.45 -12.51 -1.61
N GLN A 27 -4.56 -13.72 -1.08
CA GLN A 27 -4.16 -14.20 0.24
C GLN A 27 -2.84 -13.60 0.74
N GLY A 28 -2.79 -13.19 2.02
CA GLY A 28 -1.52 -13.21 2.77
C GLY A 28 -1.35 -12.21 3.91
N VAL A 29 -1.63 -10.92 3.72
CA VAL A 29 -1.30 -9.90 4.72
C VAL A 29 -2.29 -8.74 4.68
N ALA A 30 -2.88 -8.42 5.83
CA ALA A 30 -3.85 -7.33 5.97
C ALA A 30 -3.28 -5.92 5.66
N TYR A 31 -1.96 -5.81 5.44
CA TYR A 31 -1.21 -4.57 5.27
C TYR A 31 -0.18 -4.66 4.13
N PRO A 32 -0.61 -4.70 2.85
CA PRO A 32 0.30 -4.85 1.71
C PRO A 32 1.18 -3.63 1.45
N CYS A 33 0.91 -2.46 2.05
CA CYS A 33 1.83 -1.34 1.95
C CYS A 33 2.90 -1.43 3.05
N GLY A 34 4.17 -1.31 2.64
CA GLY A 34 5.32 -1.32 3.53
C GLY A 34 6.19 -2.56 3.33
N PRO A 35 7.43 -2.56 3.85
CA PRO A 35 8.35 -3.69 3.68
C PRO A 35 7.97 -4.90 4.53
N ASP A 36 8.05 -6.09 3.94
CA ASP A 36 7.92 -7.36 4.65
C ASP A 36 8.98 -7.52 5.75
N GLY A 37 8.61 -8.13 6.87
CA GLY A 37 9.52 -8.37 8.01
C GLY A 37 9.87 -7.13 8.82
N ALA A 38 9.24 -5.99 8.56
CA ALA A 38 9.46 -4.73 9.25
C ALA A 38 8.13 -4.16 9.81
N PRO A 39 7.59 -4.77 10.88
CA PRO A 39 6.22 -4.52 11.34
C PRO A 39 5.97 -3.06 11.76
N LEU A 40 6.97 -2.37 12.33
CA LEU A 40 6.84 -0.95 12.68
C LEU A 40 6.70 -0.08 11.43
N LEU A 41 7.48 -0.34 10.39
CA LEU A 41 7.41 0.39 9.12
C LEU A 41 6.10 0.08 8.40
N GLN A 42 5.63 -1.16 8.44
CA GLN A 42 4.36 -1.57 7.86
C GLN A 42 3.15 -0.92 8.56
N PHE A 43 3.19 -0.81 9.89
CA PHE A 43 2.19 -0.08 10.68
C PHE A 43 2.19 1.42 10.39
N LEU A 44 3.37 2.03 10.24
CA LEU A 44 3.51 3.46 9.94
C LEU A 44 3.24 3.79 8.47
N THR A 45 3.24 2.80 7.58
CA THR A 45 2.96 2.99 6.16
C THR A 45 1.44 3.04 5.95
N PRO A 46 0.90 4.17 5.45
CA PRO A 46 -0.53 4.29 5.24
C PRO A 46 -1.04 3.25 4.23
N GLN A 47 -2.08 2.52 4.60
CA GLN A 47 -2.78 1.60 3.68
C GLN A 47 -3.87 2.33 2.86
N GLY A 48 -4.20 3.56 3.22
CA GLY A 48 -5.24 4.38 2.61
C GLY A 48 -5.35 5.74 3.30
N PHE A 49 -6.22 6.62 2.77
CA PHE A 49 -6.47 7.94 3.36
C PHE A 49 -7.89 8.45 3.07
N MET A 50 -8.69 8.59 4.14
CA MET A 50 -10.05 9.15 4.11
C MET A 50 -10.95 8.60 2.97
N GLY A 51 -10.97 7.28 2.79
CA GLY A 51 -11.76 6.61 1.75
C GLY A 51 -10.96 6.18 0.51
N ALA A 52 -9.77 6.75 0.28
CA ALA A 52 -8.84 6.22 -0.71
C ALA A 52 -8.19 4.93 -0.20
N ASP A 53 -8.22 3.87 -1.00
CA ASP A 53 -7.53 2.60 -0.72
C ASP A 53 -6.22 2.52 -1.52
N PHE A 54 -5.09 2.37 -0.84
CA PHE A 54 -3.76 2.29 -1.46
C PHE A 54 -3.25 0.86 -1.62
N ARG A 55 -3.88 -0.12 -0.98
CA ARG A 55 -3.39 -1.51 -0.90
C ARG A 55 -3.12 -2.13 -2.26
N GLY A 56 -4.06 -1.97 -3.20
CA GLY A 56 -3.88 -2.45 -4.58
C GLY A 56 -2.76 -1.75 -5.34
N SER A 57 -2.47 -0.48 -5.04
CA SER A 57 -1.34 0.25 -5.64
C SER A 57 0.00 -0.24 -5.08
N CYS A 58 0.06 -0.57 -3.78
CA CYS A 58 1.25 -1.15 -3.14
C CYS A 58 1.54 -2.56 -3.68
N ALA A 59 0.53 -3.42 -3.76
CA ALA A 59 0.69 -4.76 -4.35
C ALA A 59 1.20 -4.71 -5.81
N GLN A 60 0.74 -3.73 -6.60
CA GLN A 60 1.25 -3.52 -7.96
C GLN A 60 2.72 -3.05 -7.98
N HIS A 61 3.15 -2.27 -6.98
CA HIS A 61 4.54 -1.82 -6.86
C HIS A 61 5.47 -2.98 -6.49
N ASP A 62 5.06 -3.84 -5.55
CA ASP A 62 5.82 -5.04 -5.19
C ASP A 62 5.91 -6.02 -6.36
N ALA A 63 4.81 -6.22 -7.11
CA ALA A 63 4.84 -7.01 -8.34
C ALA A 63 5.76 -6.38 -9.41
N CYS A 64 5.78 -5.05 -9.53
CA CYS A 64 6.71 -4.36 -10.43
C CYS A 64 8.16 -4.66 -10.07
N TYR A 65 8.51 -4.65 -8.78
CA TYR A 65 9.85 -5.00 -8.30
C TYR A 65 10.29 -6.43 -8.63
N GLN A 66 9.38 -7.35 -8.96
CA GLN A 66 9.71 -8.73 -9.34
C GLN A 66 10.11 -8.87 -10.81
N ILE A 67 9.87 -7.85 -11.65
CA ILE A 67 10.20 -7.90 -13.08
C ILE A 67 11.72 -7.87 -13.27
N PRO A 68 12.35 -8.89 -13.88
CA PRO A 68 13.80 -8.95 -14.03
C PRO A 68 14.36 -7.74 -14.78
N GLY A 69 15.38 -7.08 -14.19
CA GLY A 69 16.09 -5.96 -14.82
C GLY A 69 15.30 -4.66 -14.87
N ILE A 70 14.11 -4.58 -14.28
CA ILE A 70 13.31 -3.36 -14.33
C ILE A 70 13.96 -2.23 -13.54
N SER A 71 13.71 -0.98 -13.97
CA SER A 71 14.17 0.18 -13.23
C SER A 71 13.37 0.36 -11.93
N ARG A 72 14.04 0.35 -10.78
CA ARG A 72 13.43 0.74 -9.50
C ARG A 72 12.70 2.08 -9.59
N ARG A 73 13.35 3.08 -10.22
CA ARG A 73 12.78 4.42 -10.40
C ARG A 73 11.48 4.39 -11.19
N TYR A 74 11.38 3.51 -12.19
CA TYR A 74 10.15 3.35 -12.95
C TYR A 74 9.02 2.83 -12.05
N CYS A 75 9.25 1.75 -11.30
CA CYS A 75 8.26 1.22 -10.37
C CYS A 75 7.84 2.25 -9.31
N ASP A 76 8.78 2.98 -8.72
CA ASP A 76 8.49 4.03 -7.73
C ASP A 76 7.59 5.16 -8.32
N LEU A 77 7.86 5.56 -9.57
CA LEU A 77 7.05 6.57 -10.25
C LEU A 77 5.63 6.06 -10.55
N GLN A 78 5.50 4.79 -10.98
CA GLN A 78 4.20 4.16 -11.20
C GLN A 78 3.41 4.08 -9.90
N LEU A 79 4.04 3.72 -8.77
CA LEU A 79 3.39 3.75 -7.45
C LEU A 79 2.79 5.12 -7.17
N ARG A 80 3.57 6.20 -7.31
CA ARG A 80 3.09 7.57 -7.06
C ARG A 80 1.87 7.91 -7.92
N GLN A 81 1.91 7.57 -9.21
CA GLN A 81 0.80 7.83 -10.13
C GLN A 81 -0.47 7.07 -9.72
N GLN A 82 -0.32 5.79 -9.36
CA GLN A 82 -1.46 4.99 -8.91
C GLN A 82 -2.03 5.51 -7.59
N LEU A 83 -1.19 5.86 -6.61
CA LEU A 83 -1.64 6.48 -5.36
C LEU A 83 -2.40 7.79 -5.63
N PHE A 84 -1.93 8.62 -6.56
CA PHE A 84 -2.60 9.86 -6.95
C PHE A 84 -3.99 9.61 -7.55
N ARG A 85 -4.17 8.55 -8.34
CA ARG A 85 -5.49 8.14 -8.86
C ARG A 85 -6.40 7.67 -7.74
N ARG A 86 -5.87 6.94 -6.74
CA ARG A 86 -6.66 6.54 -5.56
C ARG A 86 -7.17 7.75 -4.77
N CYS A 87 -6.44 8.86 -4.79
CA CYS A 87 -6.85 10.08 -4.11
C CYS A 87 -8.10 10.75 -4.67
N ASP A 88 -8.53 10.41 -5.89
CA ASP A 88 -9.79 10.90 -6.46
C ASP A 88 -11.02 10.31 -5.71
N TYR A 89 -10.82 9.20 -4.99
CA TYR A 89 -11.84 8.56 -4.13
C TYR A 89 -11.74 8.98 -2.65
N SER A 90 -10.84 9.92 -2.32
CA SER A 90 -10.69 10.43 -0.96
C SER A 90 -11.70 11.54 -0.67
N ARG A 91 -12.20 11.60 0.56
CA ARG A 91 -12.96 12.76 1.06
C ARG A 91 -12.09 14.02 1.17
N PHE A 92 -10.76 13.88 1.17
CA PHE A 92 -9.83 15.01 1.15
C PHE A 92 -8.66 14.77 0.16
N PRO A 93 -8.88 15.01 -1.15
CA PRO A 93 -7.92 14.67 -2.20
C PRO A 93 -6.55 15.34 -2.07
N LEU A 94 -6.51 16.60 -1.63
CA LEU A 94 -5.24 17.33 -1.47
C LEU A 94 -4.37 16.68 -0.38
N GLY A 95 -4.94 16.40 0.80
CA GLY A 95 -4.24 15.70 1.88
C GLY A 95 -3.81 14.29 1.46
N CYS A 96 -4.68 13.58 0.72
CA CYS A 96 -4.33 12.28 0.16
C CYS A 96 -3.08 12.35 -0.74
N ARG A 97 -2.99 13.36 -1.62
CA ARG A 97 -1.81 13.53 -2.50
C ARG A 97 -0.54 13.87 -1.71
N MET A 98 -0.64 14.58 -0.58
CA MET A 98 0.48 14.79 0.33
C MET A 98 0.95 13.45 0.93
N VAL A 99 0.03 12.63 1.42
CA VAL A 99 0.34 11.27 1.93
C VAL A 99 0.98 10.40 0.84
N ALA A 100 0.43 10.42 -0.37
CA ALA A 100 0.98 9.68 -1.52
C ALA A 100 2.41 10.13 -1.87
N ASN A 101 2.72 11.43 -1.79
CA ASN A 101 4.08 11.93 -1.96
C ASN A 101 5.01 11.44 -0.84
N THR A 102 4.55 11.38 0.41
CA THR A 102 5.33 10.82 1.53
C THR A 102 5.63 9.34 1.29
N MET A 103 4.65 8.55 0.85
CA MET A 103 4.88 7.14 0.48
C MET A 103 5.86 7.00 -0.68
N TYR A 104 5.75 7.84 -1.71
CA TYR A 104 6.73 7.89 -2.79
C TYR A 104 8.14 8.21 -2.27
N LEU A 105 8.29 9.18 -1.37
CA LEU A 105 9.58 9.50 -0.76
C LEU A 105 10.15 8.31 0.04
N GLN A 106 9.32 7.61 0.80
CA GLN A 106 9.73 6.41 1.55
C GLN A 106 10.34 5.34 0.63
N VAL A 107 9.69 4.99 -0.49
CA VAL A 107 10.25 3.99 -1.43
C VAL A 107 11.52 4.50 -2.12
N ARG A 108 11.64 5.81 -2.36
CA ARG A 108 12.85 6.40 -2.94
C ARG A 108 14.06 6.29 -2.01
N LEU A 109 13.85 6.49 -0.70
CA LEU A 109 14.89 6.45 0.33
C LEU A 109 15.22 5.01 0.76
N PHE A 110 14.21 4.18 1.00
CA PHE A 110 14.37 2.88 1.65
C PHE A 110 14.11 1.68 0.74
N GLY A 111 13.53 1.88 -0.44
CA GLY A 111 13.11 0.81 -1.36
C GLY A 111 14.25 0.09 -2.09
N ARG A 112 15.51 0.50 -1.93
CA ARG A 112 16.65 -0.15 -2.60
C ARG A 112 16.83 -1.61 -2.18
N ARG A 113 16.79 -1.90 -0.87
CA ARG A 113 16.98 -3.27 -0.36
C ARG A 113 15.83 -4.20 -0.79
N PRO A 114 14.55 -3.84 -0.59
CA PRO A 114 13.43 -4.65 -1.10
C PRO A 114 13.52 -4.91 -2.60
N PHE A 115 13.81 -3.87 -3.40
CA PHE A 115 14.00 -4.02 -4.85
C PHE A 115 15.08 -5.06 -5.17
N LEU A 116 16.27 -4.94 -4.59
CA LEU A 116 17.35 -5.89 -4.83
C LEU A 116 16.95 -7.30 -4.41
N ASN A 117 16.30 -7.48 -3.26
CA ASN A 117 15.83 -8.79 -2.81
C ASN A 117 14.85 -9.43 -3.81
N SER A 118 13.91 -8.66 -4.35
CA SER A 118 12.98 -9.12 -5.39
C SER A 118 13.69 -9.47 -6.71
N GLN A 119 14.79 -8.79 -7.04
CA GLN A 119 15.62 -9.10 -8.20
C GLN A 119 16.52 -10.32 -7.98
N TYR A 120 17.10 -10.49 -6.79
CA TYR A 120 17.96 -11.62 -6.43
C TYR A 120 17.20 -12.91 -6.19
N GLN A 121 15.92 -12.84 -5.82
CA GLN A 121 15.01 -13.99 -5.83
C GLN A 121 14.55 -14.38 -7.25
N SER A 122 14.91 -13.58 -8.26
CA SER A 122 14.67 -13.86 -9.67
C SER A 122 15.89 -14.48 -10.42
N PRO A 123 16.41 -15.67 -10.02
CA PRO A 123 17.23 -16.47 -10.93
C PRO A 123 16.71 -17.90 -11.17
N TYR A 124 15.61 -18.36 -10.54
CA TYR A 124 15.24 -19.79 -10.54
C TYR A 124 13.79 -20.17 -10.81
N LEU A 125 12.90 -19.27 -11.24
CA LEU A 125 11.62 -19.71 -11.84
C LEU A 125 11.76 -20.14 -13.32
N VAL A 126 12.99 -20.34 -13.80
CA VAL A 126 13.26 -20.71 -15.20
C VAL A 126 13.94 -22.08 -15.35
N TYR A 127 14.34 -22.81 -14.29
CA TYR A 127 15.13 -24.03 -14.53
C TYR A 127 14.70 -25.37 -13.90
N TYR A 128 14.06 -25.49 -12.74
CA TYR A 128 13.55 -26.80 -12.28
C TYR A 128 12.40 -26.67 -11.28
N GLY A 129 11.24 -27.20 -11.62
CA GLY A 129 10.11 -27.30 -10.71
C GLY A 129 8.93 -28.05 -11.32
N TYR A 130 9.21 -29.31 -11.71
CA TYR A 130 8.33 -30.48 -11.96
C TYR A 130 6.89 -30.22 -12.44
#